data_AF-C4JQN6-F1
#
_entry.id   AF-C4JQN6-F1
#
_cell.length_a   1.000
_cell.length_b   1.000
_cell.length_c   1.000
_cell.angle_alpha   90.00
_cell.angle_beta   90.00
_cell.angle_gamma   90.00
#
_symmetry.space_group_name_H-M   'P 1'
#
loop_
_entity.id
_entity.type
_entity.pdbx_description
1 polymer ?
#
loop_
_entity_poly.entity_id
_entity_poly.type
_entity_poly.pdbx_seq_one_letter_code
_entity_poly.pdbx_strand_id
1 'polypeptide(L)'
;MENETNLDFAMSRLVCSSIFSDASAGKRHVYPNPKLLANNQACVEPHLHPIFIPASVTSRAPLWETDYNCHKSNSTYFSDLDVARTVLVTNLYTPGFSILQKEMDGEIDEHGKRKYPRGRLAVMLGSVYCTFKKEIKPYELYEMQSKIAGWDEKWLYVLTFFLRPEKRKGEGKTLLAVGLGKYVTKKGRLTVRPEKVLRASGLLPDRPDGEVSVTASSLETPASGEAINAEDGLEESGIREVLTLGESTNLDQAVLENDKKTRSVSNGSLWTWERIEQERLRGLETVRGFINMDAKLYEEATLV
;
A
#
# COMPACT_ATOMS: atom_id res chain seq x y z
N MET A 1 -16.58 -27.14 3.75
CA MET A 1 -15.83 -26.11 3.00
C MET A 1 -16.35 -24.68 3.19
N GLU A 2 -17.55 -24.45 3.76
CA GLU A 2 -18.05 -23.07 4.04
C GLU A 2 -17.60 -22.49 5.40
N ASN A 3 -17.00 -23.31 6.28
CA ASN A 3 -16.59 -22.88 7.62
C ASN A 3 -15.18 -22.26 7.67
N GLU A 4 -14.29 -22.57 6.73
CA GLU A 4 -12.92 -22.04 6.74
C GLU A 4 -12.83 -20.59 6.21
N THR A 5 -13.63 -20.24 5.21
CA THR A 5 -13.70 -18.88 4.66
C THR A 5 -14.31 -17.87 5.65
N ASN A 6 -15.24 -18.32 6.50
CA ASN A 6 -15.78 -17.52 7.59
C ASN A 6 -14.77 -17.33 8.73
N LEU A 7 -13.91 -18.33 8.99
CA LEU A 7 -12.82 -18.19 9.97
C LEU A 7 -11.77 -17.18 9.49
N ASP A 8 -11.37 -17.20 8.23
CA ASP A 8 -10.40 -16.24 7.69
C ASP A 8 -10.94 -14.80 7.70
N PHE A 9 -12.24 -14.62 7.43
CA PHE A 9 -12.89 -13.32 7.50
C PHE A 9 -13.08 -12.83 8.94
N ALA A 10 -13.36 -13.75 9.87
CA ALA A 10 -13.43 -13.46 11.30
C ALA A 10 -12.05 -13.13 11.87
N MET A 11 -11.00 -13.83 11.44
CA MET A 11 -9.61 -13.55 11.82
C MET A 11 -9.12 -12.22 11.25
N SER A 12 -9.48 -11.86 10.02
CA SER A 12 -9.19 -10.52 9.46
C SER A 12 -9.92 -9.41 10.22
N ARG A 13 -11.18 -9.63 10.62
CA ARG A 13 -11.94 -8.70 11.47
C ARG A 13 -11.40 -8.63 12.90
N LEU A 14 -10.95 -9.74 13.47
CA LEU A 14 -10.38 -9.82 14.81
C LEU A 14 -8.98 -9.22 14.87
N VAL A 15 -8.15 -9.37 13.83
CA VAL A 15 -6.83 -8.71 13.72
C VAL A 15 -7.01 -7.20 13.53
N CYS A 16 -7.91 -6.75 12.66
CA CYS A 16 -8.25 -5.32 12.58
C CYS A 16 -8.81 -4.81 13.91
N SER A 17 -9.78 -5.52 14.49
CA SER A 17 -10.43 -5.14 15.75
C SER A 17 -9.45 -5.12 16.93
N SER A 18 -8.54 -6.09 17.06
CA SER A 18 -7.57 -6.16 18.15
C SER A 18 -6.48 -5.10 18.01
N ILE A 19 -6.03 -4.82 16.78
CA ILE A 19 -5.15 -3.66 16.48
C ILE A 19 -5.82 -2.34 16.92
N PHE A 20 -7.15 -2.24 16.86
CA PHE A 20 -7.89 -1.02 17.25
C PHE A 20 -8.50 -1.04 18.67
N SER A 21 -8.68 -2.20 19.32
CA SER A 21 -9.39 -2.35 20.60
C SER A 21 -8.45 -2.45 21.80
N ASP A 22 -7.24 -2.98 21.62
CA ASP A 22 -6.23 -3.05 22.70
C ASP A 22 -5.58 -1.68 22.99
N ALA A 23 -5.98 -0.64 22.26
CA ALA A 23 -5.60 0.75 22.47
C ALA A 23 -6.35 1.43 23.66
N SER A 24 -7.18 0.69 24.40
CA SER A 24 -7.97 1.23 25.52
C SER A 24 -7.25 1.21 26.88
N ALA A 25 -6.12 0.50 27.05
CA ALA A 25 -5.47 0.37 28.35
C ALA A 25 -3.93 0.42 28.25
N GLY A 26 -3.41 1.57 27.83
CA GLY A 26 -1.97 1.85 27.89
C GLY A 26 -1.54 2.83 26.82
N LYS A 27 -1.26 4.07 27.22
CA LYS A 27 -0.70 5.18 26.42
C LYS A 27 -1.14 5.17 24.95
N ARG A 28 -2.23 5.90 24.66
CA ARG A 28 -2.67 6.27 23.30
C ARG A 28 -1.44 6.47 22.40
N HIS A 29 -1.25 5.59 21.41
CA HIS A 29 -0.35 5.87 20.30
C HIS A 29 -1.03 6.98 19.50
N VAL A 30 -0.76 8.21 19.93
CA VAL A 30 -1.24 9.43 19.29
C VAL A 30 -0.60 9.43 17.91
N TYR A 31 -1.44 9.33 16.87
CA TYR A 31 -1.10 9.70 15.50
C TYR A 31 -0.12 10.88 15.51
N PRO A 32 1.02 10.82 14.79
CA PRO A 32 1.74 12.06 14.53
C PRO A 32 0.81 12.92 13.67
N ASN A 33 0.19 13.91 14.31
CA ASN A 33 -0.54 14.98 13.67
C ASN A 33 0.29 15.47 12.47
N PRO A 34 -0.26 15.62 11.26
CA PRO A 34 0.48 16.18 10.12
C PRO A 34 1.13 17.55 10.43
N LYS A 35 0.57 18.29 11.40
CA LYS A 35 1.13 19.54 11.93
C LYS A 35 2.36 19.35 12.82
N LEU A 36 2.54 18.18 13.44
CA LEU A 36 3.74 17.82 14.21
C LEU A 36 4.88 17.33 13.32
N LEU A 37 4.60 16.80 12.12
CA LEU A 37 5.60 16.58 11.08
C LEU A 37 6.20 17.90 10.56
N ALA A 38 5.42 19.00 10.60
CA ALA A 38 5.93 20.34 10.28
C ALA A 38 6.79 20.96 11.40
N ASN A 39 6.57 20.59 12.66
CA ASN A 39 7.27 21.19 13.81
C ASN A 39 8.44 20.35 14.37
N ASN A 40 8.49 19.04 14.14
CA ASN A 40 9.66 18.22 14.45
C ASN A 40 10.58 18.18 13.23
N GLN A 41 11.29 19.27 13.06
CA GLN A 41 12.35 19.44 12.07
C GLN A 41 13.58 18.63 12.48
N ALA A 42 13.49 17.30 12.33
CA ALA A 42 14.62 16.40 12.30
C ALA A 42 14.43 15.48 11.08
N CYS A 43 15.05 15.89 9.98
CA CYS A 43 15.25 15.11 8.75
C CYS A 43 14.03 14.86 7.85
N VAL A 44 13.18 15.86 7.60
CA VAL A 44 12.47 15.90 6.31
C VAL A 44 13.37 16.64 5.35
N GLU A 45 14.08 15.91 4.50
CA GLU A 45 14.85 16.51 3.42
C GLU A 45 13.90 17.35 2.56
N PRO A 46 14.08 18.69 2.47
CA PRO A 46 13.10 19.64 1.91
C PRO A 46 12.92 19.53 0.39
N HIS A 47 13.37 18.43 -0.22
CA HIS A 47 13.44 18.24 -1.65
C HIS A 47 12.81 16.93 -2.13
N LEU A 48 12.25 16.08 -1.26
CA LEU A 48 11.63 14.81 -1.67
C LEU A 48 10.11 14.93 -1.79
N HIS A 49 9.56 14.41 -2.89
CA HIS A 49 8.12 14.36 -3.10
C HIS A 49 7.44 13.45 -2.06
N PRO A 50 6.24 13.79 -1.54
CA PRO A 50 5.56 13.04 -0.48
C PRO A 50 5.42 11.52 -0.70
N ILE A 51 5.28 11.08 -1.96
CA ILE A 51 5.20 9.66 -2.34
C ILE A 51 6.49 8.89 -2.01
N PHE A 52 7.65 9.55 -2.14
CA PHE A 52 8.96 8.91 -2.00
C PHE A 52 9.55 9.07 -0.59
N ILE A 53 8.81 9.70 0.34
CA ILE A 53 9.24 9.82 1.73
C ILE A 53 9.18 8.42 2.38
N PRO A 54 10.30 7.93 2.95
CA PRO A 54 10.30 6.63 3.61
C PRO A 54 9.52 6.69 4.93
N ALA A 55 8.67 5.68 5.15
CA ALA A 55 8.05 5.44 6.45
C ALA A 55 8.98 4.55 7.30
N SER A 56 9.17 4.91 8.56
CA SER A 56 10.08 4.20 9.47
C SER A 56 9.32 3.56 10.62
N VAL A 57 9.61 2.28 10.90
CA VAL A 57 9.05 1.51 12.02
C VAL A 57 10.19 0.83 12.77
N THR A 58 10.22 0.91 14.09
CA THR A 58 11.25 0.25 14.91
C THR A 58 10.71 -1.01 15.57
N SER A 59 11.53 -2.06 15.62
CA SER A 59 11.19 -3.32 16.29
C SER A 59 12.42 -3.93 16.96
N ARG A 60 12.21 -4.99 17.75
CA ARG A 60 13.24 -5.79 18.42
C ARG A 60 12.90 -7.25 18.22
N ALA A 61 13.90 -8.11 18.07
CA ALA A 61 13.69 -9.55 17.93
C ALA A 61 13.55 -10.19 19.32
N PRO A 62 12.34 -10.53 19.80
CA PRO A 62 12.20 -11.29 21.04
C PRO A 62 12.83 -12.68 20.87
N LEU A 63 13.11 -13.35 22.00
CA LEU A 63 13.70 -14.68 21.99
C LEU A 63 12.91 -15.70 21.14
N TRP A 64 11.58 -15.58 21.10
CA TRP A 64 10.70 -16.46 20.33
C TRP A 64 10.78 -16.27 18.80
N GLU A 65 11.38 -15.18 18.33
CA GLU A 65 11.64 -14.96 16.90
C GLU A 65 13.05 -15.38 16.48
N THR A 66 13.82 -15.94 17.41
CA THR A 66 15.19 -16.40 17.13
C THR A 66 15.20 -17.85 16.69
N ASP A 67 16.17 -18.18 15.84
CA ASP A 67 16.41 -19.55 15.38
C ASP A 67 17.39 -20.30 16.31
N TYR A 68 17.76 -21.52 15.91
CA TYR A 68 18.74 -22.34 16.63
C TYR A 68 20.11 -21.67 16.80
N ASN A 69 20.47 -20.73 15.91
CA ASN A 69 21.74 -20.02 15.94
C ASN A 69 21.68 -18.75 16.82
N CYS A 70 20.60 -18.56 17.58
CA CYS A 70 20.38 -17.41 18.45
C CYS A 70 20.42 -16.07 17.71
N HIS A 71 20.00 -16.03 16.45
CA HIS A 71 19.76 -14.78 15.71
C HIS A 71 18.32 -14.76 15.22
N LYS A 72 17.83 -13.59 14.82
CA LYS A 72 16.47 -13.48 14.26
C LYS A 72 16.32 -14.46 13.09
N SER A 73 15.33 -15.35 13.21
CA SER A 73 15.03 -16.35 12.19
C SER A 73 14.70 -15.68 10.86
N ASN A 74 15.20 -16.24 9.75
CA ASN A 74 14.97 -15.70 8.40
C ASN A 74 13.48 -15.57 8.07
N SER A 75 12.63 -16.46 8.60
CA SER A 75 11.18 -16.42 8.34
C SER A 75 10.49 -15.25 9.04
N THR A 76 10.97 -14.80 10.20
CA THR A 76 10.27 -13.76 10.98
C THR A 76 10.48 -12.36 10.42
N TYR A 77 11.40 -12.18 9.46
CA TYR A 77 11.53 -10.92 8.71
C TYR A 77 10.27 -10.63 7.89
N PHE A 78 9.55 -11.65 7.41
CA PHE A 78 8.35 -11.42 6.57
C PHE A 78 7.20 -10.82 7.39
N SER A 79 7.02 -11.24 8.65
CA SER A 79 6.05 -10.65 9.56
C SER A 79 6.32 -9.15 9.78
N ASP A 80 7.58 -8.80 9.99
CA ASP A 80 8.03 -7.42 10.16
C ASP A 80 7.85 -6.59 8.88
N LEU A 81 8.14 -7.19 7.72
CA LEU A 81 7.91 -6.57 6.42
C LEU A 81 6.43 -6.24 6.22
N ASP A 82 5.52 -7.14 6.59
CA ASP A 82 4.08 -6.91 6.46
C ASP A 82 3.62 -5.74 7.33
N VAL A 83 4.10 -5.65 8.58
CA VAL A 83 3.83 -4.50 9.47
C VAL A 83 4.38 -3.21 8.87
N ALA A 84 5.67 -3.18 8.54
CA ALA A 84 6.34 -1.97 8.06
C ALA A 84 5.76 -1.44 6.75
N ARG A 85 5.37 -2.33 5.83
CA ARG A 85 4.78 -1.95 4.54
C ARG A 85 3.31 -1.59 4.67
N THR A 86 2.57 -2.21 5.59
CA THR A 86 1.20 -1.80 5.90
C THR A 86 1.16 -0.36 6.38
N VAL A 87 2.10 0.07 7.22
CA VAL A 87 2.20 1.47 7.64
C VAL A 87 2.40 2.41 6.45
N LEU A 88 3.34 2.10 5.54
CA LEU A 88 3.59 2.93 4.35
C LEU A 88 2.36 2.98 3.42
N VAL A 89 1.84 1.81 3.03
CA VAL A 89 0.76 1.69 2.05
C VAL A 89 -0.52 2.32 2.58
N THR A 90 -0.86 2.08 3.85
CA THR A 90 -2.05 2.67 4.47
C THR A 90 -1.95 4.19 4.49
N ASN A 91 -0.78 4.76 4.81
CA ASN A 91 -0.57 6.21 4.84
C ASN A 91 -0.79 6.86 3.46
N LEU A 92 -0.39 6.17 2.39
CA LEU A 92 -0.50 6.70 1.02
C LEU A 92 -1.87 6.45 0.39
N TYR A 93 -2.50 5.30 0.67
CA TYR A 93 -3.70 4.86 -0.03
C TYR A 93 -5.01 5.18 0.69
N THR A 94 -5.01 5.30 2.02
CA THR A 94 -6.23 5.57 2.80
C THR A 94 -7.01 6.80 2.32
N PRO A 95 -6.36 7.95 2.02
CA PRO A 95 -7.10 9.13 1.53
C PRO A 95 -7.79 8.87 0.19
N GLY A 96 -7.11 8.20 -0.74
CA GLY A 96 -7.62 7.92 -2.08
C GLY A 96 -8.63 6.77 -2.13
N PHE A 97 -8.58 5.81 -1.21
CA PHE A 97 -9.48 4.65 -1.19
C PHE A 97 -10.95 5.05 -1.09
N SER A 98 -11.29 5.95 -0.15
CA SER A 98 -12.68 6.39 0.04
C SER A 98 -13.21 7.18 -1.16
N ILE A 99 -12.37 7.99 -1.79
CA ILE A 99 -12.73 8.81 -2.95
C ILE A 99 -12.91 7.92 -4.18
N LEU A 100 -11.89 7.11 -4.49
CA LEU A 100 -11.88 6.21 -5.63
C LEU A 100 -13.00 5.17 -5.54
N GLN A 101 -13.30 4.68 -4.34
CA GLN A 101 -14.41 3.75 -4.16
C GLN A 101 -15.75 4.40 -4.53
N LYS A 102 -16.00 5.66 -4.11
CA LYS A 102 -17.21 6.42 -4.48
C LYS A 102 -17.28 6.69 -5.99
N GLU A 103 -16.17 7.12 -6.59
CA GLU A 103 -16.07 7.35 -8.04
C GLU A 103 -16.39 6.07 -8.83
N MET A 104 -15.76 4.96 -8.46
CA MET A 104 -15.99 3.66 -9.09
C MET A 104 -17.33 3.02 -8.73
N ASP A 105 -18.04 3.47 -7.70
CA ASP A 105 -19.41 2.99 -7.40
C ASP A 105 -20.45 3.82 -8.16
N GLY A 106 -20.12 5.06 -8.52
CA GLY A 106 -20.95 5.99 -9.29
C GLY A 106 -20.85 5.84 -10.81
N GLU A 107 -19.78 5.25 -11.35
CA GLU A 107 -19.66 4.98 -12.78
C GLU A 107 -20.67 3.90 -13.25
N ILE A 108 -21.59 4.31 -14.12
CA ILE A 108 -22.58 3.47 -14.78
C ILE A 108 -22.18 3.31 -16.25
N ASP A 109 -22.29 2.10 -16.78
CA ASP A 109 -22.07 1.82 -18.20
C ASP A 109 -23.19 2.39 -19.07
N GLU A 110 -22.95 2.47 -20.38
CA GLU A 110 -23.94 2.88 -21.40
C GLU A 110 -25.26 2.09 -21.34
N HIS A 111 -25.22 0.88 -20.74
CA HIS A 111 -26.36 -0.03 -20.58
C HIS A 111 -27.10 0.13 -19.23
N GLY A 112 -26.79 1.16 -18.44
CA GLY A 112 -27.45 1.41 -17.15
C GLY A 112 -27.03 0.46 -16.01
N LYS A 113 -26.07 -0.43 -16.26
CA LYS A 113 -25.47 -1.32 -15.24
C LYS A 113 -24.22 -0.68 -14.64
N ARG A 114 -23.88 -1.08 -13.41
CA ARG A 114 -22.63 -0.61 -12.77
C ARG A 114 -21.43 -1.12 -13.54
N LYS A 115 -20.51 -0.21 -13.87
CA LYS A 115 -19.28 -0.53 -14.63
C LYS A 115 -18.30 -1.42 -13.89
N TYR A 116 -18.25 -1.27 -12.58
CA TYR A 116 -17.29 -1.97 -11.74
C TYR A 116 -17.96 -2.95 -10.78
N PRO A 117 -17.27 -4.06 -10.43
CA PRO A 117 -17.81 -5.05 -9.51
C PRO A 117 -18.05 -4.46 -8.11
N ARG A 118 -19.05 -4.98 -7.41
CA ARG A 118 -19.26 -4.68 -5.99
C ARG A 118 -18.08 -5.21 -5.18
N GLY A 119 -17.63 -4.41 -4.20
CA GLY A 119 -16.57 -4.81 -3.29
C GLY A 119 -15.77 -3.61 -2.81
N ARG A 120 -15.08 -3.82 -1.69
CA ARG A 120 -14.14 -2.83 -1.14
C ARG A 120 -12.83 -2.88 -1.92
N LEU A 121 -12.13 -1.76 -1.96
CA LEU A 121 -10.74 -1.73 -2.39
C LEU A 121 -9.87 -2.45 -1.35
N ALA A 122 -8.98 -3.31 -1.84
CA ALA A 122 -8.02 -4.04 -1.03
C ALA A 122 -6.66 -4.04 -1.72
N VAL A 123 -5.60 -3.97 -0.93
CA VAL A 123 -4.22 -4.16 -1.40
C VAL A 123 -3.83 -5.60 -1.10
N MET A 124 -3.37 -6.32 -2.10
CA MET A 124 -2.93 -7.71 -1.97
C MET A 124 -1.43 -7.81 -2.27
N LEU A 125 -0.72 -8.61 -1.48
CA LEU A 125 0.67 -8.97 -1.75
C LEU A 125 0.69 -10.05 -2.83
N GLY A 126 1.44 -9.80 -3.91
CA GLY A 126 1.61 -10.74 -5.02
C GLY A 126 2.92 -11.53 -4.95
N SER A 127 4.01 -10.89 -4.52
CA SER A 127 5.31 -11.53 -4.38
C SER A 127 6.15 -10.76 -3.36
N VAL A 128 7.02 -11.48 -2.64
CA VAL A 128 7.94 -10.91 -1.65
C VAL A 128 9.31 -11.54 -1.79
N TYR A 129 10.33 -10.70 -1.64
CA TYR A 129 11.72 -11.09 -1.67
C TYR A 129 12.45 -10.45 -0.50
N CYS A 130 13.37 -11.18 0.12
CA CYS A 130 14.17 -10.68 1.22
C CYS A 130 15.61 -11.18 1.08
N THR A 131 16.57 -10.29 1.29
CA THR A 131 17.99 -10.63 1.34
C THR A 131 18.58 -10.24 2.68
N PHE A 132 19.30 -11.17 3.29
CA PHE A 132 19.94 -11.00 4.58
C PHE A 132 21.41 -10.63 4.36
N LYS A 133 21.89 -9.57 5.01
CA LYS A 133 23.27 -9.06 4.88
C LYS A 133 24.04 -9.22 6.18
N LYS A 134 23.42 -8.94 7.32
CA LYS A 134 23.99 -9.08 8.66
C LYS A 134 22.93 -9.62 9.63
N GLU A 135 23.38 -10.43 10.57
CA GLU A 135 22.54 -10.98 11.62
C GLU A 135 21.98 -9.89 12.56
N ILE A 136 20.78 -10.16 13.09
CA ILE A 136 20.12 -9.38 14.14
C ILE A 136 20.14 -10.22 15.40
N LYS A 137 20.74 -9.67 16.47
CA LYS A 137 20.87 -10.36 17.75
C LYS A 137 19.57 -10.33 18.55
N PRO A 138 19.36 -11.26 19.50
CA PRO A 138 18.19 -11.25 20.36
C PRO A 138 18.08 -9.91 21.10
N TYR A 139 16.87 -9.35 21.13
CA TYR A 139 16.52 -8.05 21.72
C TYR A 139 17.25 -6.82 21.13
N GLU A 140 18.00 -6.99 20.04
CA GLU A 140 18.63 -5.90 19.32
C GLU A 140 17.57 -5.00 18.68
N LEU A 141 17.73 -3.68 18.85
CA LEU A 141 16.87 -2.69 18.22
C LEU A 141 17.26 -2.53 16.74
N TYR A 142 16.28 -2.65 15.86
CA TYR A 142 16.43 -2.35 14.44
C TYR A 142 15.26 -1.48 13.95
N GLU A 143 15.52 -0.76 12.87
CA GLU A 143 14.59 0.13 12.20
C GLU A 143 14.32 -0.40 10.79
N MET A 144 13.05 -0.41 10.40
CA MET A 144 12.59 -0.78 9.08
C MET A 144 12.16 0.48 8.36
N GLN A 145 12.89 0.84 7.33
CA GLN A 145 12.56 1.99 6.48
C GLN A 145 11.95 1.49 5.18
N SER A 146 10.65 1.71 5.00
CA SER A 146 9.89 1.32 3.81
C SER A 146 9.68 2.54 2.90
N LYS A 147 9.97 2.41 1.60
CA LYS A 147 9.71 3.42 0.57
C LYS A 147 9.14 2.81 -0.70
N ILE A 148 8.40 3.59 -1.46
CA ILE A 148 8.00 3.17 -2.82
C ILE A 148 9.25 3.16 -3.70
N ALA A 149 9.47 2.04 -4.39
CA ALA A 149 10.45 1.98 -5.48
C ALA A 149 9.84 2.59 -6.74
N GLY A 150 8.69 2.08 -7.15
CA GLY A 150 7.97 2.57 -8.31
C GLY A 150 6.68 1.78 -8.48
N TRP A 151 5.91 2.10 -9.50
CA TRP A 151 4.68 1.39 -9.83
C TRP A 151 4.57 1.28 -11.35
N ASP A 152 3.90 0.23 -11.82
CA ASP A 152 3.51 0.05 -13.21
C ASP A 152 1.97 0.17 -13.35
N GLU A 153 1.39 -0.40 -14.40
CA GLU A 153 -0.07 -0.39 -14.60
C GLU A 153 -0.84 -1.28 -13.61
N LYS A 154 -0.22 -2.32 -13.06
CA LYS A 154 -0.86 -3.37 -12.23
C LYS A 154 -0.29 -3.43 -10.81
N TRP A 155 1.01 -3.24 -10.66
CA TRP A 155 1.81 -3.51 -9.48
C TRP A 155 2.44 -2.24 -8.89
N LEU A 156 2.42 -2.16 -7.56
CA LEU A 156 3.19 -1.24 -6.75
C LEU A 156 4.38 -2.00 -6.14
N TYR A 157 5.59 -1.46 -6.29
CA TYR A 157 6.81 -2.03 -5.74
C TYR A 157 7.27 -1.24 -4.52
N VAL A 158 7.45 -1.93 -3.39
CA VAL A 158 7.87 -1.33 -2.11
C VAL A 158 9.19 -1.94 -1.65
N LEU A 159 10.18 -1.09 -1.41
CA LEU A 159 11.47 -1.46 -0.82
C LEU A 159 11.43 -1.22 0.68
N THR A 160 11.98 -2.15 1.45
CA THR A 160 12.12 -2.03 2.90
C THR A 160 13.55 -2.34 3.29
N PHE A 161 14.20 -1.45 4.03
CA PHE A 161 15.55 -1.62 4.54
C PHE A 161 15.51 -1.87 6.04
N PHE A 162 16.09 -2.98 6.48
CA PHE A 162 16.35 -3.22 7.89
C PHE A 162 17.69 -2.57 8.25
N LEU A 163 17.65 -1.64 9.18
CA LEU A 163 18.77 -0.80 9.57
C LEU A 163 19.02 -0.92 11.07
N ARG A 164 20.27 -1.13 11.44
CA ARG A 164 20.71 -0.99 12.83
C ARG A 164 20.93 0.50 13.11
N PRO A 165 20.33 1.05 14.19
CA PRO A 165 20.60 2.41 14.63
C PRO A 165 22.10 2.63 14.90
N GLU A 166 22.55 3.87 14.77
CA GLU A 166 23.95 4.23 14.99
C GLU A 166 24.38 3.93 16.44
N LYS A 167 25.53 3.29 16.62
CA LYS A 167 26.10 3.05 17.96
C LYS A 167 26.82 4.28 18.50
N ARG A 168 27.47 5.03 17.60
CA ARG A 168 28.13 6.29 17.87
C ARG A 168 27.64 7.32 16.86
N LYS A 169 27.46 8.56 17.34
CA LYS A 169 26.98 9.67 16.52
C LYS A 169 27.92 9.88 15.32
N GLY A 170 27.42 9.71 14.10
CA GLY A 170 28.16 9.92 12.85
C GLY A 170 28.71 8.66 12.18
N GLU A 171 28.46 7.46 12.73
CA GLU A 171 28.87 6.19 12.11
C GLU A 171 27.91 5.76 10.97
N GLY A 172 26.72 6.34 10.91
CA GLY A 172 25.69 5.95 9.96
C GLY A 172 24.96 4.66 10.37
N LYS A 173 23.77 4.46 9.80
CA LYS A 173 22.98 3.25 10.04
C LYS A 173 23.60 2.06 9.29
N THR A 174 23.66 0.90 9.94
CA THR A 174 24.17 -0.32 9.29
C THR A 174 23.05 -1.10 8.64
N LEU A 175 23.19 -1.45 7.36
CA LEU A 175 22.23 -2.30 6.64
C LEU A 175 22.30 -3.77 7.12
N LEU A 176 21.16 -4.30 7.54
CA LEU A 176 20.97 -5.65 8.07
C LEU A 176 20.34 -6.57 7.02
N ALA A 177 19.27 -6.11 6.38
CA ALA A 177 18.54 -6.85 5.36
C ALA A 177 17.81 -5.89 4.41
N VAL A 178 17.48 -6.38 3.22
CA VAL A 178 16.70 -5.65 2.21
C VAL A 178 15.53 -6.52 1.79
N GLY A 179 14.32 -6.01 1.96
CA GLY A 179 13.09 -6.62 1.46
C GLY A 179 12.51 -5.85 0.28
N LEU A 180 11.93 -6.58 -0.66
CA LEU A 180 11.15 -6.05 -1.78
C LEU A 180 9.76 -6.72 -1.78
N GLY A 181 8.71 -5.93 -1.95
CA GLY A 181 7.33 -6.40 -2.03
C GLY A 181 6.65 -5.89 -3.29
N LYS A 182 5.85 -6.76 -3.91
CA LYS A 182 5.04 -6.50 -5.11
C LYS A 182 3.57 -6.55 -4.72
N TYR A 183 2.86 -5.44 -4.86
CA TYR A 183 1.49 -5.27 -4.40
C TYR A 183 0.54 -4.96 -5.55
N VAL A 184 -0.68 -5.51 -5.51
CA VAL A 184 -1.74 -5.20 -6.46
C VAL A 184 -2.94 -4.63 -5.72
N THR A 185 -3.56 -3.59 -6.29
CA THR A 185 -4.83 -3.08 -5.75
C THR A 185 -5.98 -3.74 -6.50
N LYS A 186 -6.96 -4.25 -5.75
CA LYS A 186 -8.15 -4.91 -6.31
C LYS A 186 -9.44 -4.30 -5.78
N LYS A 187 -10.45 -4.22 -6.64
CA LYS A 187 -11.86 -4.01 -6.28
C LYS A 187 -12.61 -5.28 -6.66
N GLY A 188 -12.89 -6.14 -5.68
CA GLY A 188 -13.40 -7.49 -5.96
C GLY A 188 -12.43 -8.27 -6.85
N ARG A 189 -12.90 -8.70 -8.03
CA ARG A 189 -12.06 -9.40 -9.03
C ARG A 189 -11.32 -8.46 -9.99
N LEU A 190 -11.64 -7.17 -9.99
CA LEU A 190 -11.02 -6.19 -10.88
C LEU A 190 -9.70 -5.68 -10.30
N THR A 191 -8.67 -5.61 -11.14
CA THR A 191 -7.40 -4.96 -10.81
C THR A 191 -7.48 -3.47 -11.08
N VAL A 192 -7.10 -2.67 -10.08
CA VAL A 192 -7.08 -1.20 -10.14
C VAL A 192 -5.65 -0.73 -10.26
N ARG A 193 -5.38 0.15 -11.22
CA ARG A 193 -4.04 0.71 -11.44
C ARG A 193 -3.57 1.49 -10.21
N PRO A 194 -2.34 1.28 -9.70
CA PRO A 194 -1.79 2.03 -8.56
C PRO A 194 -1.86 3.55 -8.75
N GLU A 195 -1.62 4.02 -9.97
CA GLU A 195 -1.65 5.44 -10.33
C GLU A 195 -3.03 6.09 -10.07
N LYS A 196 -4.13 5.37 -10.33
CA LYS A 196 -5.49 5.87 -10.06
C LYS A 196 -5.69 6.12 -8.56
N VAL A 197 -5.19 5.21 -7.73
CA VAL A 197 -5.25 5.33 -6.27
C VAL A 197 -4.42 6.51 -5.79
N LEU A 198 -3.17 6.62 -6.26
CA LEU A 198 -2.26 7.70 -5.88
C LEU A 198 -2.80 9.09 -6.31
N ARG A 199 -3.42 9.18 -7.49
CA ARG A 199 -4.10 10.40 -7.96
C ARG A 199 -5.31 10.73 -7.08
N ALA A 200 -6.16 9.76 -6.77
CA ALA A 200 -7.29 9.96 -5.87
C ALA A 200 -6.83 10.41 -4.47
N SER A 201 -5.67 9.93 -3.99
CA SER A 201 -5.05 10.39 -2.74
C SER A 201 -4.51 11.83 -2.79
N GLY A 202 -4.56 12.50 -3.94
CA GLY A 202 -4.01 13.85 -4.14
C GLY A 202 -2.49 13.89 -4.16
N LEU A 203 -1.84 12.76 -4.45
CA LEU A 203 -0.38 12.64 -4.44
C LEU A 203 0.22 12.79 -5.85
N LEU A 204 -0.56 12.60 -6.92
CA LEU A 204 -0.07 12.78 -8.29
C LEU A 204 -0.78 13.96 -8.96
N PRO A 205 -0.04 14.84 -9.67
CA PRO A 205 -0.65 15.85 -10.52
C PRO A 205 -1.32 15.21 -11.75
N ASP A 206 -2.18 15.97 -12.42
CA ASP A 206 -2.78 15.54 -13.68
C ASP A 206 -1.70 15.36 -14.74
N ARG A 207 -1.88 14.34 -15.58
CA ARG A 207 -0.94 14.06 -16.68
C ARG A 207 -1.11 15.17 -17.73
N PRO A 208 -0.03 15.78 -18.24
CA PRO A 208 -0.15 16.66 -19.40
C PRO A 208 -0.75 15.87 -20.58
N ASP A 209 -1.83 16.41 -21.17
CA ASP A 209 -2.53 15.80 -22.31
C ASP A 209 -1.55 15.64 -23.48
N GLY A 210 -1.07 14.42 -23.75
CA GLY A 210 -0.17 14.18 -24.90
C GLY A 210 0.63 12.88 -24.93
N GLU A 211 0.88 12.20 -23.81
CA GLU A 211 1.56 10.90 -23.84
C GLU A 211 0.60 9.75 -23.53
N VAL A 212 0.24 9.02 -24.58
CA VAL A 212 -0.31 7.67 -24.44
C VAL A 212 0.85 6.78 -23.98
N SER A 213 0.65 6.02 -22.89
CA SER A 213 1.57 4.95 -22.48
C SER A 213 1.78 4.03 -23.68
N VAL A 214 2.98 4.09 -24.29
CA VAL A 214 3.33 3.17 -25.38
C VAL A 214 3.35 1.77 -24.76
N THR A 215 2.34 1.01 -25.15
CA THR A 215 2.11 -0.38 -24.79
C THR A 215 3.35 -1.23 -25.01
N ALA A 216 3.94 -1.73 -23.93
CA ALA A 216 4.62 -3.02 -23.95
C ALA A 216 3.55 -4.11 -23.78
N SER A 217 2.73 -4.31 -24.81
CA SER A 217 1.87 -5.48 -24.95
C SER A 217 2.66 -6.54 -25.70
N SER A 218 3.09 -7.59 -24.99
CA SER A 218 3.33 -8.96 -25.45
C SER A 218 4.02 -9.76 -24.34
N LEU A 219 3.26 -10.16 -23.33
CA LEU A 219 3.55 -11.34 -22.50
C LEU A 219 2.26 -11.71 -21.78
N GLU A 220 1.51 -12.59 -22.43
CA GLU A 220 0.25 -13.15 -21.97
C GLU A 220 0.48 -13.95 -20.68
N THR A 221 -0.35 -13.69 -19.66
CA THR A 221 -0.51 -14.61 -18.53
C THR A 221 -1.90 -15.24 -18.65
N PRO A 222 -2.02 -16.57 -18.74
CA PRO A 222 -3.27 -17.24 -19.05
C PRO A 222 -4.22 -17.21 -17.84
N ALA A 223 -5.45 -16.78 -18.08
CA ALA A 223 -6.56 -16.94 -17.15
C ALA A 223 -7.27 -18.25 -17.47
N SER A 224 -7.24 -19.20 -16.53
CA SER A 224 -8.00 -20.44 -16.59
C SER A 224 -9.36 -20.30 -15.91
N GLY A 225 -10.38 -20.93 -16.53
CA GLY A 225 -11.40 -21.73 -15.84
C GLY A 225 -12.75 -21.08 -15.49
N GLU A 226 -13.73 -21.35 -16.36
CA GLU A 226 -15.19 -21.62 -16.18
C GLU A 226 -15.75 -21.68 -14.73
N ALA A 227 -17.01 -21.31 -14.42
CA ALA A 227 -18.25 -21.93 -14.91
C ALA A 227 -19.54 -21.22 -14.39
N ILE A 228 -20.49 -20.96 -15.32
CA ILE A 228 -21.97 -21.10 -15.38
C ILE A 228 -22.95 -21.05 -14.15
N ASN A 229 -23.94 -20.13 -14.29
CA ASN A 229 -25.44 -20.22 -14.26
C ASN A 229 -26.34 -20.46 -13.01
N ALA A 230 -27.57 -19.91 -13.16
CA ALA A 230 -28.86 -20.00 -12.42
C ALA A 230 -29.06 -18.96 -11.27
N GLU A 231 -29.85 -17.88 -11.44
CA GLU A 231 -31.34 -17.74 -11.52
C GLU A 231 -32.07 -17.89 -10.17
N ASP A 232 -32.72 -16.81 -9.66
CA ASP A 232 -34.18 -16.67 -9.47
C ASP A 232 -34.63 -15.70 -8.31
N GLY A 233 -35.75 -14.98 -8.52
CA GLY A 233 -36.66 -14.28 -7.55
C GLY A 233 -36.25 -12.92 -6.93
N LEU A 234 -36.83 -11.74 -7.26
CA LEU A 234 -38.09 -11.07 -6.78
C LEU A 234 -38.20 -10.94 -5.23
N GLU A 235 -38.59 -9.86 -4.53
CA GLU A 235 -39.15 -8.49 -4.70
C GLU A 235 -38.81 -7.70 -3.40
N GLU A 236 -38.36 -6.45 -3.46
CA GLU A 236 -39.10 -5.18 -3.19
C GLU A 236 -39.50 -4.86 -1.72
N SER A 237 -39.14 -3.63 -1.31
CA SER A 237 -39.80 -2.74 -0.34
C SER A 237 -39.04 -2.40 0.95
N GLY A 238 -38.81 -1.10 1.16
CA GLY A 238 -38.26 -0.55 2.40
C GLY A 238 -37.64 0.85 2.27
N ILE A 239 -38.40 1.83 1.78
CA ILE A 239 -38.01 3.25 1.77
C ILE A 239 -38.37 3.87 3.12
N ARG A 240 -37.38 4.38 3.88
CA ARG A 240 -37.43 5.61 4.72
C ARG A 240 -36.26 5.65 5.71
N GLU A 241 -35.19 6.36 5.34
CA GLU A 241 -34.41 7.21 6.26
C GLU A 241 -33.46 8.11 5.46
N VAL A 242 -34.04 9.04 4.69
CA VAL A 242 -33.30 10.08 3.97
C VAL A 242 -33.77 11.40 4.53
N LEU A 243 -32.93 12.06 5.35
CA LEU A 243 -32.88 13.52 5.51
C LEU A 243 -31.78 14.02 6.48
N THR A 244 -31.03 13.16 7.17
CA THR A 244 -29.98 13.58 8.13
C THR A 244 -28.53 13.29 7.72
N LEU A 245 -28.29 12.70 6.53
CA LEU A 245 -26.94 12.37 6.01
C LEU A 245 -26.39 13.37 4.98
N GLY A 246 -27.19 14.37 4.58
CA GLY A 246 -26.78 15.39 3.59
C GLY A 246 -25.79 16.42 4.13
N GLU A 247 -25.77 16.62 5.45
CA GLU A 247 -24.98 17.68 6.09
C GLU A 247 -23.58 17.21 6.49
N SER A 248 -23.44 15.94 6.91
CA SER A 248 -22.14 15.31 7.20
C SER A 248 -21.31 15.04 5.95
N THR A 249 -21.95 14.65 4.85
CA THR A 249 -21.28 14.39 3.56
C THR A 249 -20.69 15.65 2.93
N ASN A 250 -21.37 16.80 3.06
CA ASN A 250 -20.86 18.10 2.63
C ASN A 250 -19.69 18.58 3.50
N LEU A 251 -19.75 18.33 4.81
CA LEU A 251 -18.66 18.68 5.73
C LEU A 251 -17.40 17.85 5.44
N ASP A 252 -17.54 16.54 5.24
CA ASP A 252 -16.43 15.64 4.90
C ASP A 252 -15.80 15.99 3.56
N GLN A 253 -16.61 16.36 2.57
CA GLN A 253 -16.15 16.76 1.24
C GLN A 253 -15.44 18.12 1.29
N ALA A 254 -15.95 19.07 2.08
CA ALA A 254 -15.31 20.38 2.28
C ALA A 254 -14.01 20.30 3.09
N VAL A 255 -13.93 19.42 4.10
CA VAL A 255 -12.70 19.15 4.85
C VAL A 255 -11.66 18.50 3.94
N LEU A 256 -12.08 17.56 3.10
CA LEU A 256 -11.21 16.89 2.14
C LEU A 256 -10.72 17.82 1.03
N GLU A 257 -11.57 18.69 0.51
CA GLU A 257 -11.17 19.73 -0.44
C GLU A 257 -10.26 20.77 0.22
N ASN A 258 -10.46 21.09 1.50
CA ASN A 258 -9.56 21.98 2.24
C ASN A 258 -8.23 21.30 2.58
N ASP A 259 -8.20 19.98 2.81
CA ASP A 259 -6.99 19.16 2.98
C ASP A 259 -6.23 18.98 1.66
N LYS A 260 -6.95 18.77 0.54
CA LYS A 260 -6.39 18.83 -0.82
C LYS A 260 -5.85 20.22 -1.13
N LYS A 261 -6.59 21.28 -0.77
CA LYS A 261 -6.19 22.67 -0.98
C LYS A 261 -4.99 23.04 -0.11
N THR A 262 -4.95 22.67 1.17
CA THR A 262 -3.77 22.89 2.02
C THR A 262 -2.57 22.05 1.58
N ARG A 263 -2.76 20.80 1.12
CA ARG A 263 -1.68 20.02 0.49
C ARG A 263 -1.17 20.60 -0.83
N SER A 264 -2.07 21.10 -1.68
CA SER A 264 -1.72 21.72 -2.98
C SER A 264 -1.08 23.11 -2.82
N VAL A 265 -1.56 23.91 -1.86
CA VAL A 265 -1.09 25.29 -1.60
C VAL A 265 0.25 25.32 -0.84
N SER A 266 0.65 24.22 -0.20
CA SER A 266 1.97 24.10 0.45
C SER A 266 3.13 23.83 -0.54
N ASN A 267 2.83 23.48 -1.80
CA ASN A 267 3.83 23.10 -2.80
C ASN A 267 3.88 24.11 -3.95
N GLY A 268 4.36 25.31 -3.65
CA GLY A 268 4.91 26.18 -4.69
C GLY A 268 6.18 25.55 -5.28
N SER A 269 6.07 24.93 -6.46
CA SER A 269 7.15 24.85 -7.46
C SER A 269 8.44 24.05 -7.10
N LEU A 270 8.37 22.76 -6.80
CA LEU A 270 9.60 21.94 -6.75
C LEU A 270 9.54 20.56 -7.42
N TRP A 271 8.34 20.02 -7.67
CA TRP A 271 8.16 18.72 -8.32
C TRP A 271 7.17 18.82 -9.48
N THR A 272 7.70 18.79 -10.71
CA THR A 272 6.91 18.63 -11.93
C THR A 272 6.53 17.16 -12.14
N TRP A 273 5.49 16.90 -12.94
CA TRP A 273 5.09 15.54 -13.32
C TRP A 273 6.28 14.73 -13.86
N GLU A 274 7.09 15.34 -14.72
CA GLU A 274 8.30 14.74 -15.31
C GLU A 274 9.29 14.26 -14.25
N ARG A 275 9.49 15.04 -13.18
CA ARG A 275 10.43 14.68 -12.11
C ARG A 275 9.93 13.50 -11.29
N ILE A 276 8.63 13.42 -11.04
CA ILE A 276 7.99 12.27 -10.38
C ILE A 276 8.14 11.04 -11.25
N GLU A 277 7.92 11.19 -12.56
CA GLU A 277 8.04 10.11 -13.53
C GLU A 277 9.48 9.60 -13.65
N GLN A 278 10.47 10.49 -13.65
CA GLN A 278 11.89 10.12 -13.63
C GLN A 278 12.26 9.29 -12.39
N GLU A 279 11.83 9.69 -11.20
CA GLU A 279 12.07 8.89 -9.98
C GLU A 279 11.32 7.56 -10.01
N ARG A 280 10.09 7.52 -10.55
CA ARG A 280 9.33 6.27 -10.74
C ARG A 280 10.10 5.31 -11.65
N LEU A 281 10.60 5.78 -12.79
CA LEU A 281 11.37 4.98 -13.74
C LEU A 281 12.70 4.52 -13.15
N ARG A 282 13.43 5.39 -12.45
CA ARG A 282 14.66 5.04 -11.74
C ARG A 282 14.44 3.90 -10.75
N GLY A 283 13.36 3.96 -9.98
CA GLY A 283 13.04 2.92 -9.02
C GLY A 283 12.54 1.62 -9.67
N LEU A 284 11.81 1.70 -10.78
CA LEU A 284 11.47 0.53 -11.60
C LEU A 284 12.71 -0.17 -12.16
N GLU A 285 13.69 0.59 -12.65
CA GLU A 285 14.97 0.02 -13.12
C GLU A 285 15.71 -0.69 -11.96
N THR A 286 15.66 -0.12 -10.76
CA THR A 286 16.24 -0.75 -9.55
C THR A 286 15.60 -2.10 -9.22
N VAL A 287 14.29 -2.26 -9.44
CA VAL A 287 13.56 -3.52 -9.16
C VAL A 287 13.43 -4.44 -10.37
N ARG A 288 13.92 -4.02 -11.55
CA ARG A 288 13.79 -4.75 -12.81
C ARG A 288 14.32 -6.18 -12.74
N GLY A 289 15.46 -6.38 -12.06
CA GLY A 289 16.03 -7.71 -11.86
C GLY A 289 15.08 -8.66 -11.13
N PHE A 290 14.35 -8.17 -10.13
CA PHE A 290 13.33 -8.95 -9.42
C PHE A 290 12.12 -9.24 -10.30
N ILE A 291 11.65 -8.25 -11.07
CA ILE A 291 10.50 -8.44 -11.99
C ILE A 291 10.82 -9.52 -13.02
N ASN A 292 12.00 -9.47 -13.62
CA ASN A 292 12.44 -10.45 -14.61
C ASN A 292 12.61 -11.84 -14.00
N MET A 293 13.10 -11.91 -12.76
CA MET A 293 13.25 -13.19 -12.05
C MET A 293 11.89 -13.83 -11.76
N ASP A 294 10.93 -13.05 -11.25
CA ASP A 294 9.56 -13.50 -10.95
C ASP A 294 8.87 -14.05 -12.22
N ALA A 295 9.05 -13.39 -13.36
CA ALA A 295 8.52 -13.84 -14.66
C ALA A 295 9.16 -15.16 -15.13
N LYS A 296 10.50 -15.27 -15.09
CA LYS A 296 11.20 -16.50 -15.48
C LYS A 296 10.82 -17.70 -14.61
N LEU A 297 10.67 -17.50 -13.30
CA LEU A 297 10.26 -18.57 -12.40
C LEU A 297 8.84 -19.06 -12.71
N TYR A 298 7.96 -18.17 -13.14
CA TYR A 298 6.62 -18.55 -13.60
C TYR A 298 6.69 -19.38 -14.89
N GLU A 299 7.51 -18.98 -15.86
CA GLU A 299 7.73 -19.75 -17.10
C GLU A 299 8.28 -21.16 -16.80
N GLU A 300 9.28 -21.27 -15.93
CA GLU A 300 9.82 -22.57 -15.50
C GLU A 300 8.75 -23.46 -14.84
N ALA A 301 7.84 -22.89 -14.04
CA ALA A 301 6.75 -23.64 -13.44
C ALA A 301 5.73 -24.15 -14.47
N THR A 302 5.62 -23.53 -15.63
CA THR A 302 4.73 -24.00 -16.72
C THR A 302 5.35 -25.12 -17.57
N LEU A 303 6.64 -25.39 -17.42
CA LEU A 303 7.34 -26.48 -18.11
C LEU A 303 7.20 -27.85 -17.41
N VAL A 304 6.70 -27.86 -16.17
CA VAL A 304 6.48 -29.05 -15.33
C VAL A 304 5.03 -29.51 -15.44
#